data_AF-A0A1C3H9L0-F1
#
_entry.id   AF-A0A1C3H9L0-F1
#
_cell.length_a   1.000
_cell.length_b   1.000
_cell.length_c   1.000
_cell.angle_alpha   90.00
_cell.angle_beta   90.00
_cell.angle_gamma   90.00
#
_symmetry.space_group_name_H-M   'P 1'
#
loop_
_entity.id
_entity.type
_entity.pdbx_description
1 polymer ?
#
loop_
_entity_poly.entity_id
_entity_poly.type
_entity_poly.pdbx_seq_one_letter_code
_entity_poly.pdbx_strand_id
1 'polypeptide(L)'
;MESVATSRNSVRVNCKPEVLESFFHKEAILRGNKPLAMGMGIHPSGLSRDKVRIVKMAARMVLELGLPEGCVAAPGCEQNVVLTGDEAKKLLSMLEHIREPKTE
;
A
#
# COMPACT_ATOMS: atom_id res chain seq x y z
N MET A 1 -20.86 11.22 -16.18
CA MET A 1 -20.11 10.67 -15.03
C MET A 1 -19.38 9.46 -15.57
N GLU A 2 -18.14 9.64 -16.01
CA GLU A 2 -17.37 8.56 -16.62
C GLU A 2 -17.00 7.56 -15.52
N SER A 3 -17.52 6.33 -15.65
CA SER A 3 -17.02 5.20 -14.87
C SER A 3 -15.61 4.90 -15.34
N VAL A 4 -14.63 5.49 -14.66
CA VAL A 4 -13.23 5.06 -14.79
C VAL A 4 -13.19 3.63 -14.31
N ALA A 5 -13.11 2.70 -15.27
CA ALA A 5 -12.79 1.31 -14.99
C ALA A 5 -11.46 1.33 -14.23
N THR A 6 -11.52 1.00 -12.94
CA THR A 6 -10.35 0.95 -12.06
C THR A 6 -9.34 0.04 -12.71
N SER A 7 -8.26 0.62 -13.25
CA SER A 7 -7.19 -0.12 -13.90
C SER A 7 -6.66 -1.15 -12.91
N ARG A 8 -6.45 -2.37 -13.41
CA ARG A 8 -5.94 -3.53 -12.67
C ARG A 8 -4.76 -3.14 -11.75
N ASN A 9 -5.04 -3.14 -10.44
CA ASN A 9 -4.17 -3.42 -9.30
C ASN A 9 -2.70 -3.00 -9.42
N SER A 10 -2.36 -1.86 -8.84
CA SER A 10 -0.99 -1.33 -8.90
C SER A 10 -0.41 -1.07 -7.52
N VAL A 11 -0.40 -2.15 -6.72
CA VAL A 11 0.79 -2.64 -5.99
C VAL A 11 0.67 -4.16 -5.92
N ARG A 12 1.57 -4.91 -6.56
CA ARG A 12 1.65 -6.38 -6.42
C ARG A 12 2.47 -6.73 -5.18
N VAL A 13 1.85 -7.45 -4.25
CA VAL A 13 2.54 -8.00 -3.08
C VAL A 13 3.31 -9.25 -3.51
N ASN A 14 4.63 -9.17 -3.50
CA ASN A 14 5.51 -10.23 -3.99
C ASN A 14 5.97 -11.23 -2.91
N CYS A 15 5.46 -11.13 -1.68
CA CYS A 15 5.81 -12.05 -0.61
C CYS A 15 4.95 -13.32 -0.65
N LYS A 16 5.45 -14.40 -0.04
CA LYS A 16 4.67 -15.63 0.11
C LYS A 16 3.48 -15.40 1.07
N PRO A 17 2.33 -16.08 0.88
CA PRO A 17 1.16 -15.95 1.75
C PRO A 17 1.45 -16.14 3.24
N GLU A 18 2.32 -17.09 3.57
CA GLU A 18 2.66 -17.42 4.96
C GLU A 18 3.39 -16.25 5.65
N VAL A 19 4.10 -15.42 4.88
CA VAL A 19 4.81 -14.23 5.40
C VAL A 19 3.80 -13.16 5.79
N LEU A 20 2.81 -12.91 4.94
CA LEU A 20 1.78 -11.90 5.19
C LEU A 20 0.84 -12.32 6.33
N GLU A 21 0.46 -13.61 6.38
CA GLU A 21 -0.30 -14.18 7.49
C GLU A 21 0.45 -14.06 8.82
N SER A 22 1.74 -14.42 8.84
CA SER A 22 2.59 -14.32 10.04
C SER A 22 2.73 -12.88 10.52
N PHE A 23 2.86 -11.93 9.60
CA PHE A 23 2.90 -10.50 9.92
C PHE A 23 1.60 -10.04 10.60
N PHE A 24 0.43 -10.30 9.98
CA PHE A 24 -0.85 -9.92 10.57
C PHE A 24 -1.13 -10.62 11.89
N HIS A 25 -0.70 -11.87 12.06
CA HIS A 25 -0.81 -12.58 13.34
C HIS A 25 -0.01 -11.89 14.45
N LYS A 26 1.25 -11.49 14.17
CA LYS A 26 2.09 -10.77 15.13
C LYS A 26 1.49 -9.42 15.49
N GLU A 27 1.08 -8.63 14.49
CA GLU A 27 0.43 -7.34 14.72
C GLU A 27 -0.86 -7.47 15.54
N ALA A 28 -1.68 -8.49 15.24
CA ALA A 28 -2.89 -8.77 15.98
C ALA A 28 -2.67 -9.23 17.43
N ILE A 29 -1.48 -9.76 17.75
CA ILE A 29 -1.07 -10.08 19.13
C ILE A 29 -0.61 -8.81 19.83
N LEU A 30 0.27 -8.03 19.20
CA LEU A 30 0.81 -6.78 19.75
C LEU A 30 -0.27 -5.76 20.08
N ARG A 31 -1.29 -5.62 19.23
CA ARG A 31 -2.44 -4.75 19.49
C ARG A 31 -3.31 -5.22 20.66
N GLY A 32 -3.38 -6.54 20.89
CA GLY A 32 -4.29 -7.16 21.85
C GLY A 32 -5.71 -7.38 21.31
N ASN A 33 -6.39 -8.42 21.82
CA ASN A 33 -7.68 -8.87 21.27
C ASN A 33 -8.81 -7.84 21.41
N LYS A 34 -8.95 -7.21 22.58
CA LYS A 34 -10.04 -6.28 22.86
C LYS A 34 -10.04 -5.05 21.94
N PRO A 35 -8.94 -4.27 21.83
CA PRO A 35 -8.92 -3.10 20.95
C PRO A 35 -9.01 -3.49 19.48
N LEU A 36 -8.39 -4.60 19.06
CA LEU A 36 -8.51 -5.09 17.68
C LEU A 36 -9.96 -5.47 17.34
N ALA A 37 -10.66 -6.18 18.24
CA ALA A 37 -12.04 -6.58 18.02
C ALA A 37 -12.95 -5.37 17.85
N MET A 38 -12.84 -4.37 18.74
CA MET A 38 -13.62 -3.14 18.66
C MET A 38 -13.36 -2.37 17.36
N GLY A 39 -12.08 -2.25 16.95
CA GLY A 39 -11.72 -1.58 15.69
C GLY A 39 -12.23 -2.28 14.43
N MET A 40 -12.46 -3.60 14.49
CA MET A 40 -13.00 -4.40 13.39
C MET A 40 -14.52 -4.58 13.45
N GLY A 41 -15.20 -3.99 14.46
CA GLY A 41 -16.64 -4.18 14.66
C GLY A 41 -17.02 -5.59 15.13
N ILE A 42 -16.08 -6.33 15.73
CA ILE A 42 -16.26 -7.69 16.23
C ILE A 42 -16.43 -7.64 17.75
N HIS A 43 -17.35 -8.43 18.30
CA HIS A 43 -17.47 -8.56 19.75
C HIS A 43 -16.19 -9.18 20.35
N PRO A 44 -15.60 -8.63 21.43
CA PRO A 44 -14.31 -9.10 21.96
C PRO A 44 -14.22 -10.60 22.27
N SER A 45 -15.33 -11.24 22.66
CA SER A 45 -15.36 -12.68 22.94
C SER A 45 -15.29 -13.56 21.69
N GLY A 46 -15.64 -13.04 20.50
CA GLY A 46 -15.64 -13.78 19.24
C GLY A 46 -14.28 -13.77 18.53
N LEU A 47 -13.50 -12.71 18.73
CA LEU A 47 -12.26 -12.51 17.96
C LEU A 47 -11.26 -13.65 18.14
N SER A 48 -11.10 -14.21 19.34
CA SER A 48 -10.15 -15.30 19.58
C SER A 48 -10.41 -16.53 18.70
N ARG A 49 -11.68 -16.80 18.35
CA ARG A 49 -12.06 -17.92 17.48
C ARG A 49 -11.87 -17.57 16.00
N ASP A 50 -12.22 -16.35 15.62
CA ASP A 50 -12.20 -15.92 14.22
C ASP A 50 -10.86 -15.36 13.76
N LYS A 51 -9.93 -15.01 14.66
CA LYS A 51 -8.68 -14.32 14.32
C LYS A 51 -7.89 -15.02 13.23
N VAL A 52 -7.71 -16.35 13.34
CA VAL A 52 -6.96 -17.14 12.35
C VAL A 52 -7.64 -17.08 10.98
N ARG A 53 -8.96 -17.23 10.95
CA ARG A 53 -9.75 -17.17 9.71
C ARG A 53 -9.66 -15.79 9.08
N ILE A 54 -9.83 -14.73 9.87
CA ILE A 54 -9.78 -13.34 9.42
C ILE A 54 -8.41 -13.00 8.82
N VAL A 55 -7.33 -13.34 9.53
CA VAL A 55 -5.96 -13.08 9.05
C VAL A 55 -5.69 -13.79 7.73
N LYS A 56 -6.08 -15.07 7.62
CA LYS A 56 -5.94 -15.86 6.40
C LYS A 56 -6.73 -15.26 5.23
N MET A 57 -7.97 -14.83 5.47
CA MET A 57 -8.77 -14.19 4.43
C MET A 57 -8.18 -12.85 3.99
N ALA A 58 -7.75 -12.01 4.93
CA ALA A 58 -7.13 -10.73 4.62
C ALA A 58 -5.85 -10.91 3.78
N ALA A 59 -4.99 -11.87 4.14
CA ALA A 59 -3.77 -12.16 3.39
C ALA A 59 -4.08 -12.59 1.95
N ARG A 60 -5.08 -13.46 1.75
CA ARG A 60 -5.52 -13.88 0.41
C ARG A 60 -6.08 -12.73 -0.41
N MET A 61 -6.94 -11.90 0.18
CA MET A 61 -7.49 -10.74 -0.52
C MET A 61 -6.37 -9.81 -1.01
N VAL A 62 -5.40 -9.49 -0.16
CA VAL A 62 -4.27 -8.63 -0.52
C VAL A 62 -3.39 -9.25 -1.61
N LEU A 63 -3.19 -10.57 -1.61
CA LEU A 63 -2.38 -11.25 -2.62
C LEU A 63 -3.09 -11.43 -3.96
N GLU A 64 -4.36 -11.81 -3.94
CA GLU A 64 -5.14 -12.08 -5.15
C GLU A 64 -5.64 -10.80 -5.82
N LEU A 65 -6.06 -9.83 -5.01
CA LEU A 65 -6.64 -8.57 -5.48
C LEU A 65 -5.64 -7.42 -5.48
N GLY A 66 -4.47 -7.56 -4.83
CA GLY A 66 -3.52 -6.47 -4.69
C GLY A 66 -4.08 -5.33 -3.82
N LEU A 67 -3.42 -4.19 -3.88
CA LEU A 67 -3.89 -2.96 -3.26
C LEU A 67 -4.12 -1.86 -4.34
N PRO A 68 -5.00 -0.88 -4.08
CA PRO A 68 -5.21 0.25 -4.99
C PRO A 68 -3.95 1.09 -5.19
N GLU A 69 -3.86 1.81 -6.31
CA GLU A 69 -2.80 2.81 -6.52
C GLU A 69 -2.81 3.88 -5.42
N GLY A 70 -1.62 4.30 -4.98
CA GLY A 70 -1.47 5.36 -3.98
C GLY A 70 -1.84 4.98 -2.54
N CYS A 71 -2.18 3.71 -2.27
CA CYS A 71 -2.51 3.26 -0.91
C CYS A 71 -1.30 2.97 -0.01
N VAL A 72 -0.10 2.81 -0.60
CA VAL A 72 1.12 2.53 0.15
C VAL A 72 1.79 3.85 0.47
N ALA A 73 1.66 4.28 1.72
CA ALA A 73 2.52 5.32 2.28
C ALA A 73 3.90 4.70 2.56
N ALA A 74 4.73 4.58 1.53
CA ALA A 74 6.14 4.23 1.72
C ALA A 74 6.87 5.45 2.33
N PRO A 75 7.67 5.29 3.39
CA PRO A 75 8.49 6.38 3.90
C PRO A 75 9.41 6.88 2.77
N GLY A 76 9.28 8.16 2.40
CA GLY A 76 9.98 8.75 1.25
C GLY A 76 9.17 8.82 -0.06
N CYS A 77 7.90 8.40 -0.04
CA CYS A 77 6.98 8.40 -1.19
C CYS A 77 5.79 9.36 -0.98
N GLU A 78 5.96 10.39 -0.14
CA GLU A 78 4.86 11.26 0.30
C GLU A 78 4.27 12.14 -0.80
N GLN A 79 4.87 12.20 -1.99
CA GLN A 79 4.29 12.92 -3.12
C GLN A 79 4.49 12.13 -4.40
N ASN A 80 3.43 11.46 -4.86
CA ASN A 80 3.27 11.22 -6.29
C ASN A 80 3.11 12.60 -6.94
N VAL A 81 4.23 13.26 -7.27
CA VAL A 81 4.21 14.54 -7.99
C VAL A 81 3.75 14.26 -9.41
N VAL A 82 2.48 14.56 -9.69
CA VAL A 82 1.95 14.52 -11.05
C VAL A 82 2.45 15.78 -11.76
N LEU A 83 3.49 15.63 -12.58
CA LEU A 83 4.02 16.72 -13.39
C LEU A 83 3.12 16.92 -14.61
N THR A 84 2.51 18.09 -14.73
CA THR A 84 1.84 18.53 -15.94
C THR A 84 2.87 18.96 -17.01
N GLY A 85 2.45 19.02 -18.28
CA GLY A 85 3.36 19.27 -19.41
C GLY A 85 4.18 20.56 -19.30
N ASP A 86 3.65 21.60 -18.65
CA ASP A 86 4.36 22.87 -18.46
C ASP A 86 5.37 22.80 -17.31
N GLU A 87 5.07 22.04 -16.26
CA GLU A 87 5.99 21.79 -15.15
C GLU A 87 7.16 20.91 -15.61
N ALA A 88 6.89 19.91 -16.46
CA ALA A 88 7.92 19.08 -17.07
C ALA A 88 8.89 19.90 -17.95
N LYS A 89 8.37 20.86 -18.74
CA LYS A 89 9.21 21.77 -19.56
C LYS A 89 10.11 22.66 -18.70
N LYS A 90 9.58 23.22 -17.60
CA LYS A 90 10.40 24.01 -16.67
C LYS A 90 11.49 23.17 -16.01
N LEU A 91 11.17 21.95 -15.59
CA LEU A 91 12.16 21.01 -15.04
C LEU A 91 13.26 20.66 -16.05
N LEU A 92 12.88 20.34 -17.29
CA LEU A 92 13.85 20.07 -18.36
C LEU A 92 14.76 21.26 -18.61
N SER A 93 14.19 22.47 -18.68
CA SER A 93 14.97 23.69 -18.83
C SER A 93 15.95 23.88 -17.66
N MET A 94 15.53 23.69 -16.41
CA MET A 94 16.42 23.79 -15.26
C MET A 94 17.55 22.75 -15.28
N LEU A 95 17.24 21.51 -15.69
CA LEU A 95 18.23 20.42 -15.78
C LEU A 95 19.27 20.65 -16.88
N GLU A 96 18.92 21.31 -17.97
CA GLU A 96 19.88 21.69 -19.02
C GLU A 96 20.96 22.64 -18.51
N HIS A 97 20.65 23.49 -17.53
CA HIS A 97 21.61 24.43 -16.92
C HIS A 97 22.53 23.77 -15.88
N ILE A 98 22.19 22.57 -15.40
CA ILE A 98 22.99 21.81 -14.41
C ILE A 98 23.94 20.83 -15.10
N ARG A 99 23.74 20.56 -16.39
CA ARG A 99 24.62 19.66 -17.16
C ARG A 99 26.01 20.29 -17.24
N GLU A 100 26.95 19.77 -16.44
CA GLU A 100 28.36 20.17 -16.49
C GLU A 100 28.86 20.16 -17.93
N PRO A 101 29.74 21.11 -18.31
CA PRO A 101 30.27 21.18 -19.65
C PRO A 101 30.92 19.84 -19.98
N LYS A 102 30.57 19.27 -21.14
CA LYS A 102 31.25 18.09 -21.67
C LYS A 102 32.74 18.40 -21.68
N THR A 103 33.52 17.70 -20.87
CA THR A 103 34.97 17.73 -20.93
C THR A 103 35.36 17.28 -22.34
N GLU A 104 35.92 18.21 -23.12
CA GLU A 104 36.59 17.93 -24.40
C GLU A 104 37.84 17.08 -24.19
#